data_AF-Q39Y35-F1
#
_entry.id   AF-Q39Y35-F1
#
_cell.length_a   1.000
_cell.length_b   1.000
_cell.length_c   1.000
_cell.angle_alpha   90.00
_cell.angle_beta   90.00
_cell.angle_gamma   90.00
#
_symmetry.space_group_name_H-M   'P 1'
#
loop_
_entity.id
_entity.type
_entity.pdbx_description
1 polymer ?
#
loop_
_entity_poly.entity_id
_entity_poly.type
_entity_poly.pdbx_seq_one_letter_code
_entity_poly.pdbx_strand_id
1 'polypeptide(L)'
;MKNNIRSIAVILNGFVHDFAAGIWLAAIASIALIHRMHQLRSPEVVAILNRLEHIFFWTSVVSMVFIMATGAGRTFTYVDNWYGADAERVRRRMLIIKHVVLLSAFGAGYLFVYPLVFH
;
A
#
# COMPACT_ATOMS: atom_id res chain seq x y z
N MET A 1 1.08 16.32 -31.95
CA MET A 1 1.68 15.24 -31.13
C MET A 1 1.28 15.44 -29.68
N LYS A 2 0.45 14.54 -29.11
CA LYS A 2 0.20 14.53 -27.65
C LYS A 2 1.55 14.36 -26.94
N ASN A 3 1.90 15.22 -25.98
CA ASN A 3 3.20 15.19 -25.31
C ASN A 3 3.48 13.83 -24.64
N ASN A 4 4.33 13.01 -25.26
CA ASN A 4 4.66 11.64 -24.82
C ASN A 4 5.13 11.57 -23.35
N ILE A 5 5.81 12.62 -22.86
CA ILE A 5 6.33 12.69 -21.49
C ILE A 5 5.20 12.64 -20.45
N ARG A 6 4.08 13.34 -20.69
CA ARG A 6 2.95 13.35 -19.75
C ARG A 6 2.31 11.98 -19.64
N SER A 7 2.11 11.30 -20.76
CA SER A 7 1.55 9.94 -20.79
C SER A 7 2.45 8.95 -20.04
N ILE A 8 3.76 9.02 -20.23
CA ILE A 8 4.73 8.19 -19.52
C ILE A 8 4.66 8.44 -18.00
N ALA A 9 4.59 9.71 -17.57
CA ALA A 9 4.48 10.04 -16.14
C ALA A 9 3.19 9.49 -15.50
N VAL A 10 2.05 9.55 -16.21
CA VAL A 10 0.79 8.95 -15.72
C VAL A 10 0.93 7.44 -15.57
N ILE A 11 1.50 6.75 -16.56
CA ILE A 11 1.71 5.29 -16.53
C ILE A 11 2.66 4.91 -15.39
N LEU A 12 3.79 5.62 -15.26
CA LEU A 12 4.79 5.33 -14.23
C LEU A 12 4.24 5.57 -12.82
N ASN A 13 3.51 6.67 -12.60
CA ASN A 13 2.83 6.91 -11.33
C ASN A 13 1.79 5.82 -11.04
N GLY A 14 1.08 5.37 -12.08
CA GLY A 14 0.18 4.22 -12.03
C GLY A 14 0.89 2.98 -11.51
N PHE A 15 1.96 2.59 -12.19
CA PHE A 15 2.77 1.42 -11.88
C PHE A 15 3.37 1.47 -10.47
N VAL A 16 4.02 2.57 -10.09
CA VAL A 16 4.65 2.70 -8.76
C VAL A 16 3.62 2.59 -7.64
N HIS A 17 2.43 3.18 -7.81
CA HIS A 17 1.35 3.07 -6.83
C HIS A 17 0.91 1.62 -6.63
N ASP A 18 0.63 0.91 -7.72
CA ASP A 18 0.13 -0.47 -7.66
C ASP A 18 1.22 -1.44 -7.20
N PHE A 19 2.48 -1.21 -7.61
CA PHE A 19 3.63 -1.98 -7.16
C PHE A 19 3.89 -1.80 -5.65
N ALA A 20 3.84 -0.56 -5.15
CA ALA A 20 3.98 -0.29 -3.73
C ALA A 20 2.85 -0.93 -2.90
N ALA A 21 1.61 -0.97 -3.43
CA ALA A 21 0.51 -1.70 -2.79
C ALA A 21 0.78 -3.21 -2.71
N GLY A 22 1.37 -3.79 -3.77
CA GLY A 22 1.83 -5.18 -3.76
C GLY A 22 2.91 -5.45 -2.71
N ILE A 23 3.92 -4.58 -2.61
CA ILE A 23 4.98 -4.70 -1.59
C ILE A 23 4.38 -4.59 -0.18
N TRP A 24 3.49 -3.62 0.05
CA TRP A 24 2.85 -3.46 1.35
C TRP A 24 2.14 -4.74 1.77
N LEU A 25 1.27 -5.30 0.91
CA LEU A 25 0.52 -6.52 1.23
C LEU A 25 1.45 -7.72 1.44
N ALA A 26 2.47 -7.87 0.59
CA ALA A 26 3.46 -8.93 0.72
C ALA A 26 4.24 -8.83 2.04
N ALA A 27 4.59 -7.61 2.48
CA ALA A 27 5.27 -7.39 3.75
C ALA A 27 4.38 -7.77 4.95
N ILE A 28 3.10 -7.36 4.95
CA ILE A 28 2.12 -7.76 5.98
C ILE A 28 1.99 -9.28 6.05
N ALA A 29 1.85 -9.95 4.91
CA ALA A 29 1.76 -11.41 4.86
C ALA A 29 3.05 -12.10 5.32
N SER A 30 4.21 -11.55 4.94
CA SER A 30 5.52 -12.09 5.34
C SER A 30 5.74 -12.01 6.85
N ILE A 31 5.36 -10.90 7.49
CA ILE A 31 5.41 -10.77 8.96
C ILE A 31 4.58 -11.88 9.61
N ALA A 32 3.34 -12.07 9.16
CA ALA A 32 2.46 -13.09 9.71
C ALA A 32 3.02 -14.52 9.55
N LEU A 33 3.68 -14.80 8.43
CA LEU A 33 4.33 -16.10 8.17
C LEU A 33 5.58 -16.28 9.02
N ILE A 34 6.43 -15.27 9.14
CA ILE A 34 7.66 -15.30 9.93
C ILE A 34 7.32 -15.51 11.40
N HIS A 35 6.36 -14.77 11.94
CA HIS A 35 5.96 -14.87 13.34
C HIS A 35 5.52 -16.28 13.72
N ARG A 36 4.80 -16.96 12.82
CA ARG A 36 4.38 -18.36 13.03
C ARG A 36 5.57 -19.32 13.15
N MET A 37 6.74 -18.97 12.62
CA MET A 37 7.95 -19.80 12.70
C MET A 37 8.65 -19.70 14.06
N HIS A 38 8.22 -18.82 14.97
CA HIS A 38 8.86 -18.66 16.30
C HIS A 38 8.66 -19.89 17.20
N GLN A 39 7.60 -20.66 16.99
CA GLN A 39 7.13 -21.68 17.94
C GLN A 39 8.05 -22.89 18.15
N LEU A 40 9.07 -23.10 17.31
CA LEU A 40 9.88 -24.35 17.30
C LEU A 40 11.39 -24.11 17.09
N ARG A 41 11.90 -22.91 17.39
CA ARG A 41 13.26 -22.51 17.01
C ARG A 41 14.12 -22.13 18.21
N SER A 42 15.44 -22.26 18.05
CA SER A 42 16.41 -21.83 19.05
C SER A 42 16.35 -20.31 19.28
N PRO A 43 16.77 -19.80 20.45
CA PRO A 43 16.75 -18.36 20.75
C PRO A 43 17.48 -17.50 19.70
N GLU A 44 18.59 -18.02 19.16
CA GLU A 44 19.38 -17.34 18.12
C GLU A 44 18.59 -17.16 16.81
N VAL A 45 17.82 -18.17 16.40
CA VAL A 45 16.98 -18.09 15.19
C VAL A 45 15.83 -17.12 15.42
N VAL A 46 15.19 -17.15 16.59
CA VAL A 46 14.12 -16.21 16.94
C VAL A 46 14.62 -14.76 16.87
N ALA A 47 15.83 -14.47 17.36
CA ALA A 47 16.40 -13.12 17.27
C ALA A 47 16.56 -12.63 15.81
N ILE A 48 16.95 -13.52 14.89
CA ILE A 48 17.06 -13.20 13.46
C ILE A 48 15.67 -12.97 12.85
N LEU A 49 14.69 -13.81 13.18
CA LEU A 49 13.32 -13.69 12.69
C LEU A 49 12.68 -12.37 13.16
N ASN A 50 12.83 -11.98 14.43
CA ASN A 50 12.38 -10.69 14.94
C ASN A 50 12.98 -9.52 14.15
N ARG A 51 14.28 -9.60 13.82
CA ARG A 51 14.92 -8.55 13.01
C ARG A 51 14.33 -8.48 11.59
N LEU A 52 14.00 -9.61 10.98
CA LEU A 52 13.32 -9.64 9.69
C LEU A 52 11.92 -9.04 9.78
N GLU A 53 11.15 -9.36 10.82
CA GLU A 53 9.82 -8.78 11.06
C GLU A 53 9.87 -7.25 11.12
N HIS A 54 10.84 -6.68 11.84
CA HIS A 54 11.05 -5.23 11.87
C HIS A 54 11.40 -4.65 10.50
N ILE A 55 12.25 -5.32 9.72
CA ILE A 55 12.60 -4.88 8.36
C ILE A 55 11.36 -4.88 7.46
N PHE A 56 10.56 -5.94 7.49
CA PHE A 56 9.30 -6.01 6.73
C PHE A 56 8.29 -4.96 7.21
N PHE A 57 8.21 -4.71 8.52
CA PHE A 57 7.35 -3.66 9.06
C PHE A 57 7.72 -2.29 8.50
N TRP A 58 8.99 -1.89 8.60
CA TRP A 58 9.42 -0.59 8.06
C TRP A 58 9.33 -0.52 6.53
N THR A 59 9.56 -1.63 5.84
CA THR A 59 9.33 -1.73 4.38
C THR A 59 7.85 -1.51 4.03
N SER A 60 6.93 -2.03 4.84
CA SER A 60 5.49 -1.81 4.66
C SER A 60 5.11 -0.35 4.89
N VAL A 61 5.71 0.32 5.90
CA VAL A 61 5.50 1.75 6.18
C VAL A 61 5.98 2.61 5.02
N VAL A 62 7.19 2.36 4.53
CA VAL A 62 7.72 3.07 3.35
C VAL A 62 6.81 2.86 2.14
N SER A 63 6.38 1.61 1.90
CA SER A 63 5.46 1.30 0.80
C SER A 63 4.13 2.05 0.92
N MET A 64 3.56 2.14 2.13
CA MET A 64 2.37 2.95 2.40
C MET A 64 2.58 4.42 2.05
N VAL A 65 3.73 5.01 2.44
CA VAL A 65 4.07 6.40 2.08
C VAL A 65 4.09 6.58 0.55
N PHE A 66 4.69 5.65 -0.19
CA PHE A 66 4.69 5.67 -1.66
C PHE A 66 3.28 5.56 -2.25
N ILE A 67 2.42 4.67 -1.73
CA ILE A 67 1.02 4.54 -2.17
C ILE A 67 0.28 5.87 -1.97
N MET A 68 0.45 6.51 -0.82
CA MET A 68 -0.22 7.79 -0.51
C MET A 68 0.29 8.92 -1.41
N ALA A 69 1.61 9.04 -1.58
CA ALA A 69 2.22 10.07 -2.42
C ALA A 69 1.81 9.92 -3.90
N THR A 70 1.91 8.71 -4.45
CA THR A 70 1.52 8.44 -5.84
C THR A 70 0.01 8.47 -6.06
N GLY A 71 -0.77 8.09 -5.03
CA GLY A 71 -2.23 8.18 -5.02
C GLY A 71 -2.70 9.63 -5.09
N ALA A 72 -2.09 10.52 -4.29
CA ALA A 72 -2.34 11.96 -4.38
C ALA A 72 -1.97 12.51 -5.76
N GLY A 73 -0.86 12.03 -6.35
CA GLY A 73 -0.44 12.36 -7.72
C GLY A 73 -1.49 12.04 -8.78
N ARG A 74 -2.28 10.96 -8.62
CA ARG A 74 -3.36 10.58 -9.55
C ARG A 74 -4.48 11.64 -9.61
N THR A 75 -4.65 12.45 -8.57
CA THR A 75 -5.67 13.52 -8.53
C THR A 75 -5.42 14.61 -9.57
N PHE A 76 -4.15 14.89 -9.89
CA PHE A 76 -3.75 15.92 -10.86
C PHE A 76 -3.75 15.42 -12.32
N THR A 77 -3.93 14.12 -12.53
CA THR A 77 -3.87 13.51 -13.87
C THR A 77 -5.25 13.28 -14.50
N TYR A 78 -6.34 13.40 -13.74
CA TYR A 78 -7.71 13.30 -14.24
C TYR A 78 -8.21 14.69 -14.67
N VAL A 79 -8.24 14.98 -15.98
CA VAL A 79 -8.58 16.34 -16.45
C VAL A 79 -9.82 16.41 -17.35
N ASP A 80 -10.34 15.32 -17.91
CA ASP A 80 -11.44 15.44 -18.89
C ASP A 80 -12.74 14.75 -18.43
N ASN A 81 -13.81 15.55 -18.31
CA ASN A 81 -15.14 15.11 -17.90
C ASN A 81 -15.96 14.68 -19.13
N TRP A 82 -15.72 13.45 -19.60
CA TRP A 82 -16.36 12.94 -20.84
C TRP A 82 -17.82 12.47 -20.65
N TYR A 83 -18.22 12.13 -19.41
CA TYR A 83 -19.45 11.35 -19.13
C TYR A 83 -20.60 12.14 -18.48
N GLY A 84 -20.50 13.48 -18.37
CA GLY A 84 -21.54 14.34 -17.80
C GLY A 84 -21.55 14.45 -16.26
N ALA A 85 -22.34 15.41 -15.73
CA ALA A 85 -22.30 15.81 -14.32
C ALA A 85 -22.74 14.72 -13.32
N ASP A 86 -23.67 13.83 -13.71
CA ASP A 86 -24.15 12.76 -12.84
C ASP A 86 -23.12 11.63 -12.69
N ALA A 87 -22.39 11.30 -13.77
CA ALA A 87 -21.28 10.36 -13.72
C ALA A 87 -20.15 10.86 -12.79
N GLU A 88 -19.93 12.18 -12.74
CA GLU A 88 -18.94 12.77 -11.85
C GLU A 88 -19.33 12.64 -10.36
N ARG A 89 -20.61 12.87 -10.03
CA ARG A 89 -21.13 12.69 -8.65
C ARG A 89 -20.96 11.26 -8.18
N VAL A 90 -21.33 10.28 -9.02
CA VAL A 90 -21.14 8.85 -8.71
C VAL A 90 -19.65 8.52 -8.57
N ARG A 91 -18.80 8.99 -9.49
CA ARG A 91 -17.36 8.76 -9.46
C ARG A 91 -16.71 9.31 -8.18
N ARG A 92 -17.06 10.52 -7.76
CA ARG A 92 -16.57 11.12 -6.50
C ARG A 92 -16.99 10.31 -5.29
N ARG A 93 -18.26 9.88 -5.23
CA ARG A 93 -18.74 9.01 -4.14
C ARG A 93 -17.98 7.68 -4.09
N MET A 94 -17.79 7.04 -5.24
CA MET A 94 -17.02 5.78 -5.33
C MET A 94 -15.56 5.97 -4.96
N LEU A 95 -14.94 7.11 -5.31
CA LEU A 95 -13.58 7.44 -4.88
C LEU A 95 -13.50 7.56 -3.36
N ILE A 96 -14.45 8.21 -2.70
CA ILE A 96 -14.47 8.31 -1.24
C ILE A 96 -14.60 6.92 -0.61
N ILE A 97 -15.57 6.11 -1.07
CA ILE A 97 -15.76 4.74 -0.58
C ILE A 97 -14.48 3.92 -0.72
N LYS A 98 -13.82 4.00 -1.89
CA LYS A 98 -12.54 3.33 -2.12
C LYS A 98 -11.50 3.72 -1.06
N HIS A 99 -11.32 5.03 -0.79
CA HIS A 99 -10.32 5.46 0.18
C HIS A 99 -10.66 5.03 1.61
N VAL A 100 -11.94 5.07 1.99
CA VAL A 100 -12.38 4.58 3.31
C VAL A 100 -12.03 3.09 3.44
N VAL A 101 -12.42 2.26 2.47
CA VAL A 101 -12.13 0.82 2.48
C VAL A 101 -10.62 0.55 2.52
N LEU A 102 -9.84 1.24 1.69
CA LEU A 102 -8.38 1.04 1.64
C LEU A 102 -7.69 1.52 2.92
N LEU A 103 -8.09 2.66 3.49
CA LEU A 103 -7.56 3.14 4.77
C LEU A 103 -7.91 2.19 5.92
N SER A 104 -9.13 1.65 5.95
CA SER A 104 -9.51 0.62 6.91
C SER A 104 -8.67 -0.63 6.75
N ALA A 105 -8.38 -1.06 5.52
CA ALA A 105 -7.50 -2.21 5.26
C ALA A 105 -6.06 -1.96 5.74
N PHE A 106 -5.51 -0.76 5.50
CA PHE A 106 -4.21 -0.36 6.05
C PHE A 106 -4.21 -0.41 7.58
N GLY A 107 -5.19 0.25 8.21
CA GLY A 107 -5.31 0.28 9.66
C GLY A 107 -5.43 -1.11 10.27
N ALA A 108 -6.31 -1.95 9.74
CA ALA A 108 -6.48 -3.33 10.19
C ALA A 108 -5.20 -4.16 10.01
N GLY A 109 -4.50 -4.00 8.88
CA GLY A 109 -3.21 -4.64 8.64
C GLY A 109 -2.17 -4.29 9.69
N TYR A 110 -2.01 -3.00 10.02
CA TYR A 110 -1.08 -2.56 11.06
C TYR A 110 -1.51 -2.98 12.47
N LEU A 111 -2.79 -2.87 12.80
CA LEU A 111 -3.32 -3.36 14.08
C LEU A 111 -3.04 -4.86 14.27
N PHE A 112 -3.08 -5.63 13.18
CA PHE A 112 -2.77 -7.05 13.20
C PHE A 112 -1.27 -7.33 13.35
N VAL A 113 -0.39 -6.69 12.56
CA VAL A 113 1.05 -7.01 12.57
C VAL A 113 1.84 -6.32 13.68
N TYR A 114 1.39 -5.17 14.18
CA TYR A 114 2.09 -4.43 15.24
C TYR A 114 2.43 -5.28 16.47
N PRO A 115 1.46 -6.01 17.09
CA PRO A 115 1.78 -6.87 18.23
C PRO A 115 2.64 -8.09 17.84
N LEU A 116 2.69 -8.47 16.56
CA LEU A 116 3.58 -9.56 16.11
C LEU A 116 5.03 -9.08 16.03
N VAL A 117 5.27 -7.84 15.61
CA VAL A 117 6.63 -7.30 15.42
C VAL A 117 7.23 -6.75 16.71
N PHE A 118 6.43 -6.12 17.56
CA PHE A 118 6.90 -5.41 18.76
C PHE A 118 6.56 -6.16 20.07
N HIS A 119 6.76 -7.48 20.08
CA HIS A 119 6.55 -8.35 21.25
C HIS A 119 7.76 -8.48 22.16
#